data_AF-A0A7L0UM84-F1
#
_entry.id   AF-A0A7L0UM84-F1
#
_cell.length_a   1.000
_cell.length_b   1.000
_cell.length_c   1.000
_cell.angle_alpha   90.00
_cell.angle_beta   90.00
_cell.angle_gamma   90.00
#
_symmetry.space_group_name_H-M   'P 1'
#
loop_
_entity.id
_entity.type
_entity.pdbx_description
1 polymer ?
#
loop_
_entity_poly.entity_id
_entity_poly.type
_entity_poly.pdbx_seq_one_letter_code
_entity_poly.pdbx_strand_id
1 'polypeptide(L)'
;PCPLCLPQYGLVFDAGSTHTALYIYQWPADKENGTGIVSQVEACTVSGPGISSYADDPAGAGASLKPCLDKAMKIIPAEQQRETPTYLGATAGMRLLREQNSTKAEQVFAEVAKAIGEYPVDFRGARILTGNEEGSFGWITVNYLLETLVKFSFAEKWEHPQDTEVFGALDLGGASTQITFQPGITMEDKNTSVFYRLYGTNYSLYAHSYLCYGQAQALKMLLAALHQGSPSSPLISHPCYPRGYQENITMVDLYNSPCVHAPSPPRPTQVLTVTGTGDPVLCSISIQKLFNFSCGANRTCGFNGVYQPPVRGQFFAFAGFYYTFHFLNLTSQQSLNDVNSTVQTFCKKNWAELVETFPQEKGYLHRYCSTAIYILTLLLDGYKFNEHTWSSIHFSRQAANTDIGWTLGFMLNFTNMIPTEALEHVKGHQPSLWAGAVSFIVLAMV
;
A
#
# COMPACT_ATOMS: atom_id res chain seq x y z
N PRO A 1 31.52 -2.46 8.66
CA PRO A 1 31.12 -1.14 8.10
C PRO A 1 32.28 -0.12 8.07
N CYS A 2 32.63 0.41 6.89
CA CYS A 2 33.62 1.50 6.76
C CYS A 2 33.01 2.85 7.20
N PRO A 3 33.56 3.54 8.24
CA PRO A 3 33.04 4.83 8.71
C PRO A 3 33.23 6.00 7.72
N LEU A 4 33.98 5.78 6.62
CA LEU A 4 34.41 6.81 5.67
C LEU A 4 33.71 6.71 4.31
N CYS A 5 32.86 5.71 4.09
CA CYS A 5 32.11 5.57 2.84
C CYS A 5 30.85 6.43 2.87
N LEU A 6 30.68 7.33 1.89
CA LEU A 6 29.46 8.11 1.74
C LEU A 6 28.25 7.18 1.51
N PRO A 7 27.09 7.42 2.14
CA PRO A 7 25.89 6.62 1.92
C PRO A 7 25.40 6.76 0.48
N GLN A 8 24.86 5.70 -0.10
CA GLN A 8 24.16 5.76 -1.39
C GLN A 8 22.67 6.05 -1.17
N TYR A 9 22.02 6.62 -2.17
CA TYR A 9 20.61 7.03 -2.12
C TYR A 9 19.79 6.37 -3.20
N GLY A 10 18.47 6.30 -2.98
CA GLY A 10 17.50 5.85 -3.98
C GLY A 10 16.17 6.58 -3.82
N LEU A 11 15.50 6.84 -4.94
CA LEU A 11 14.23 7.56 -4.99
C LEU A 11 13.13 6.67 -5.57
N VAL A 12 11.99 6.61 -4.88
CA VAL A 12 10.76 5.96 -5.41
C VAL A 12 9.59 6.91 -5.28
N PHE A 13 8.95 7.20 -6.41
CA PHE A 13 7.61 7.76 -6.41
C PHE A 13 6.57 6.65 -6.28
N ASP A 14 5.76 6.73 -5.22
CA ASP A 14 4.49 6.05 -5.12
C ASP A 14 3.39 6.90 -5.77
N ALA A 15 3.04 6.57 -7.00
CA ALA A 15 1.98 7.20 -7.76
C ALA A 15 0.64 6.50 -7.49
N GLY A 16 0.12 6.70 -6.28
CA GLY A 16 -1.18 6.24 -5.82
C GLY A 16 -2.37 6.88 -6.54
N SER A 17 -3.56 6.30 -6.35
CA SER A 17 -4.80 6.80 -6.97
C SER A 17 -5.28 8.16 -6.43
N THR A 18 -5.04 8.45 -5.15
CA THR A 18 -5.53 9.68 -4.48
C THR A 18 -4.46 10.73 -4.30
N HIS A 19 -3.18 10.34 -4.29
CA HIS A 19 -2.04 11.21 -4.08
C HIS A 19 -0.79 10.57 -4.67
N THR A 20 0.30 11.33 -4.74
CA THR A 20 1.63 10.81 -5.08
C THR A 20 2.59 11.19 -3.97
N ALA A 21 3.53 10.31 -3.64
CA ALA A 21 4.56 10.58 -2.64
C ALA A 21 5.94 10.15 -3.15
N LEU A 22 6.97 10.95 -2.87
CA LEU A 22 8.36 10.60 -3.09
C LEU A 22 8.97 10.10 -1.78
N TYR A 23 9.56 8.91 -1.84
CA TYR A 23 10.35 8.34 -0.74
C TYR A 23 11.83 8.41 -1.09
N ILE A 24 12.61 8.91 -0.15
CA ILE A 24 14.07 9.00 -0.23
C ILE A 24 14.63 7.95 0.71
N TYR A 25 15.36 7.00 0.13
CA TYR A 25 16.04 5.95 0.87
C TYR A 25 17.55 6.15 0.83
N GLN A 26 18.25 5.64 1.85
CA GLN A 26 19.70 5.57 1.89
C GLN A 26 20.18 4.23 2.44
N TRP A 27 21.40 3.85 2.04
CA TRP A 27 22.09 2.67 2.56
C TRP A 27 23.62 2.89 2.53
N PRO A 28 24.40 2.15 3.35
CA PRO A 28 25.87 2.20 3.28
C PRO A 28 26.38 1.77 1.90
N ALA A 29 27.37 2.46 1.33
CA ALA A 29 27.94 2.10 0.03
C ALA A 29 28.63 0.72 0.04
N ASP A 30 29.25 0.35 1.16
CA ASP A 30 29.74 -1.01 1.37
C ASP A 30 28.56 -1.94 1.61
N LYS A 31 28.23 -2.71 0.58
CA LYS A 31 27.32 -3.84 0.69
C LYS A 31 28.05 -4.96 1.44
N GLU A 32 27.83 -5.12 2.74
CA GLU A 32 28.31 -6.33 3.42
C GLU A 32 27.59 -7.54 2.83
N ASN A 33 28.34 -8.36 2.08
CA ASN A 33 27.86 -9.55 1.37
C ASN A 33 26.71 -9.29 0.37
N GLY A 34 26.63 -8.10 -0.23
CA GLY A 34 25.64 -7.81 -1.28
C GLY A 34 24.30 -7.22 -0.77
N THR A 35 24.15 -6.98 0.54
CA THR A 35 22.94 -6.37 1.12
C THR A 35 23.28 -5.16 1.97
N GLY A 36 22.69 -4.01 1.65
CA GLY A 36 22.73 -2.81 2.50
C GLY A 36 21.45 -2.72 3.34
N ILE A 37 21.55 -2.23 4.59
CA ILE A 37 20.34 -1.79 5.30
C ILE A 37 19.81 -0.56 4.58
N VAL A 38 18.61 -0.66 4.06
CA VAL A 38 17.89 0.47 3.48
C VAL A 38 17.09 1.13 4.59
N SER A 39 17.34 2.42 4.77
CA SER A 39 16.61 3.27 5.71
C SER A 39 15.91 4.38 4.95
N GLN A 40 14.70 4.74 5.38
CA GLN A 40 14.01 5.91 4.86
C GLN A 40 14.63 7.17 5.50
N VAL A 41 15.04 8.09 4.65
CA VAL A 41 15.57 9.41 5.05
C VAL A 41 14.43 10.40 5.22
N GLU A 42 13.53 10.43 4.25
CA GLU A 42 12.50 11.44 4.14
C GLU A 42 11.37 10.96 3.23
N ALA A 43 10.16 11.48 3.47
CA ALA A 43 9.03 11.34 2.56
C ALA A 43 8.50 12.73 2.16
N CYS A 44 8.08 12.88 0.91
CA CYS A 44 7.49 14.11 0.39
C CYS A 44 6.17 13.80 -0.30
N THR A 45 5.06 14.26 0.27
CA THR A 45 3.74 14.16 -0.38
C THR A 45 3.62 15.25 -1.44
N VAL A 46 3.37 14.85 -2.68
CA VAL A 46 3.09 15.75 -3.79
C VAL A 46 1.75 16.43 -3.55
N SER A 47 1.69 17.74 -3.77
CA SER A 47 0.44 18.51 -3.67
C SER A 47 -0.49 18.16 -4.84
N GLY A 48 -1.77 17.95 -4.52
CA GLY A 48 -2.80 17.63 -5.51
C GLY A 48 -3.13 16.13 -5.57
N PRO A 49 -3.92 15.72 -6.58
CA PRO A 49 -4.37 14.34 -6.72
C PRO A 49 -3.28 13.41 -7.27
N GLY A 50 -3.56 12.11 -7.28
CA GLY A 50 -2.70 11.12 -7.95
C GLY A 50 -2.60 11.37 -9.45
N ILE A 51 -1.49 10.94 -10.07
CA ILE A 51 -1.15 11.23 -11.48
C ILE A 51 -2.24 10.83 -12.48
N SER A 52 -3.06 9.80 -12.19
CA SER A 52 -4.16 9.38 -13.07
C SER A 52 -5.26 10.43 -13.22
N SER A 53 -5.34 11.40 -12.32
CA SER A 53 -6.35 12.47 -12.37
C SER A 53 -6.00 13.54 -13.40
N TYR A 54 -4.77 13.53 -13.92
CA TYR A 54 -4.26 14.43 -14.95
C TYR A 54 -4.44 13.84 -16.37
N ALA A 55 -5.38 12.91 -16.55
CA ALA A 55 -5.63 12.25 -17.82
C ALA A 55 -6.00 13.23 -18.96
N ASP A 56 -6.55 14.39 -18.62
CA ASP A 56 -6.88 15.50 -19.53
C ASP A 56 -5.89 16.67 -19.46
N ASP A 57 -4.90 16.61 -18.56
CA ASP A 57 -3.77 17.55 -18.45
C ASP A 57 -2.46 16.82 -18.10
N PRO A 58 -1.91 15.98 -19.01
CA PRO A 58 -0.72 15.17 -18.69
C PRO A 58 0.50 15.98 -18.25
N ALA A 59 0.66 17.21 -18.75
CA ALA A 59 1.75 18.10 -18.37
C ALA A 59 1.66 18.48 -16.88
N GLY A 60 0.45 18.67 -16.36
CA GLY A 60 0.19 18.86 -14.93
C GLY A 60 0.71 17.71 -14.07
N ALA A 61 0.63 16.46 -14.54
CA ALA A 61 1.17 15.30 -13.83
C ALA A 61 2.68 15.42 -13.61
N GLY A 62 3.44 15.72 -14.67
CA GLY A 62 4.89 15.91 -14.58
C GLY A 62 5.26 17.12 -13.71
N ALA A 63 4.58 18.26 -13.91
CA ALA A 63 4.82 19.48 -13.14
C ALA A 63 4.59 19.27 -11.63
N SER A 64 3.60 18.45 -11.25
CA SER A 64 3.29 18.16 -9.85
C SER A 64 4.45 17.51 -9.08
N LEU A 65 5.34 16.78 -9.76
CA LEU A 65 6.44 16.05 -9.11
C LEU A 65 7.62 16.95 -8.73
N LYS A 66 7.79 18.08 -9.44
CA LYS A 66 8.96 18.97 -9.35
C LYS A 66 9.26 19.45 -7.91
N PRO A 67 8.27 19.89 -7.10
CA PRO A 67 8.55 20.33 -5.73
C PRO A 67 9.19 19.25 -4.84
N CYS A 68 8.79 17.99 -5.01
CA CYS A 68 9.40 16.89 -4.25
C CYS A 68 10.78 16.51 -4.79
N LEU A 69 10.99 16.59 -6.11
CA LEU A 69 12.33 16.43 -6.71
C LEU A 69 13.28 17.53 -6.23
N ASP A 70 12.84 18.79 -6.20
CA ASP A 70 13.62 19.91 -5.67
C ASP A 70 14.00 19.69 -4.20
N LYS A 71 13.10 19.12 -3.39
CA LYS A 71 13.39 18.75 -2.00
C LYS A 71 14.45 17.63 -1.94
N ALA A 72 14.33 16.60 -2.79
CA ALA A 72 15.29 15.51 -2.83
C ALA A 72 16.71 15.98 -3.21
N MET A 73 16.83 16.91 -4.17
CA MET A 73 18.13 17.46 -4.58
C MET A 73 18.81 18.31 -3.49
N LYS A 74 18.07 18.77 -2.48
CA LYS A 74 18.64 19.44 -1.30
C LYS A 74 19.15 18.45 -0.24
N ILE A 75 18.69 17.21 -0.29
CA ILE A 75 19.03 16.15 0.67
C ILE A 75 20.20 15.32 0.14
N ILE A 76 20.20 14.99 -1.15
CA ILE A 76 21.21 14.13 -1.78
C ILE A 76 22.43 14.98 -2.17
N PRO A 77 23.66 14.61 -1.73
CA PRO A 77 24.90 15.27 -2.13
C PRO A 77 25.05 15.38 -3.64
N ALA A 78 25.52 16.52 -4.15
CA ALA A 78 25.57 16.83 -5.58
C ALA A 78 26.36 15.79 -6.40
N GLU A 79 27.44 15.28 -5.81
CA GLU A 79 28.29 14.22 -6.36
C GLU A 79 27.56 12.87 -6.52
N GLN A 80 26.49 12.62 -5.77
CA GLN A 80 25.74 11.35 -5.78
C GLN A 80 24.41 11.44 -6.53
N GLN A 81 23.93 12.64 -6.87
CA GLN A 81 22.64 12.83 -7.52
C GLN A 81 22.54 12.01 -8.81
N ARG A 82 23.53 12.11 -9.70
CA ARG A 82 23.52 11.45 -11.02
C ARG A 82 23.55 9.93 -10.95
N GLU A 83 24.01 9.38 -9.82
CA GLU A 83 24.09 7.94 -9.57
C GLU A 83 22.87 7.43 -8.80
N THR A 84 22.00 8.33 -8.32
CA THR A 84 20.85 7.98 -7.48
C THR A 84 19.75 7.34 -8.34
N PRO A 85 19.50 6.02 -8.25
CA PRO A 85 18.44 5.37 -8.97
C PRO A 85 17.08 5.95 -8.58
N THR A 86 16.32 6.35 -9.59
CA THR A 86 15.00 6.97 -9.43
C THR A 86 13.97 6.19 -10.22
N TYR A 87 12.88 5.83 -9.54
CA TYR A 87 11.79 5.07 -10.12
C TYR A 87 10.45 5.74 -9.84
N LEU A 88 9.47 5.49 -10.71
CA LEU A 88 8.07 5.76 -10.41
C LEU A 88 7.24 4.50 -10.60
N GLY A 89 6.57 4.08 -9.54
CA GLY A 89 5.59 3.00 -9.60
C GLY A 89 4.20 3.57 -9.42
N ALA A 90 3.31 3.35 -10.39
CA ALA A 90 1.91 3.71 -10.29
C ALA A 90 1.05 2.49 -9.98
N THR A 91 0.00 2.68 -9.18
CA THR A 91 -0.84 1.60 -8.66
C THR A 91 -2.23 1.60 -9.31
N ALA A 92 -3.29 1.28 -8.56
CA ALA A 92 -4.65 1.08 -9.08
C ALA A 92 -5.21 2.27 -9.85
N GLY A 93 -4.86 3.53 -9.52
CA GLY A 93 -5.35 4.70 -10.26
C GLY A 93 -4.97 4.65 -11.74
N MET A 94 -3.69 4.36 -12.02
CA MET A 94 -3.23 4.20 -13.40
C MET A 94 -3.66 2.88 -14.03
N ARG A 95 -3.91 1.82 -13.24
CA ARG A 95 -4.55 0.59 -13.75
C ARG A 95 -5.94 0.89 -14.32
N LEU A 96 -6.77 1.63 -13.56
CA LEU A 96 -8.10 2.06 -14.00
C LEU A 96 -8.03 3.00 -15.21
N LEU A 97 -7.11 3.99 -15.19
CA LEU A 97 -6.96 4.90 -16.33
C LEU A 97 -6.54 4.14 -17.60
N ARG A 98 -5.60 3.20 -17.51
CA ARG A 98 -5.17 2.41 -18.66
C ARG A 98 -6.29 1.54 -19.22
N GLU A 99 -7.12 0.96 -18.36
CA GLU A 99 -8.30 0.19 -18.75
C GLU A 99 -9.33 1.07 -19.47
N GLN A 100 -9.53 2.30 -19.00
CA GLN A 100 -10.44 3.25 -19.61
C GLN A 100 -9.90 3.85 -20.93
N ASN A 101 -8.62 4.22 -20.95
CA ASN A 101 -7.94 4.85 -22.08
C ASN A 101 -6.41 4.68 -21.96
N SER A 102 -5.85 3.71 -22.68
CA SER A 102 -4.42 3.41 -22.65
C SER A 102 -3.56 4.57 -23.15
N THR A 103 -4.00 5.30 -24.19
CA THR A 103 -3.27 6.45 -24.75
C THR A 103 -3.12 7.57 -23.72
N LYS A 104 -4.17 7.89 -22.96
CA LYS A 104 -4.09 8.89 -21.87
C LYS A 104 -3.14 8.44 -20.77
N ALA A 105 -3.17 7.16 -20.40
CA ALA A 105 -2.23 6.62 -19.41
C ALA A 105 -0.76 6.75 -19.88
N GLU A 106 -0.49 6.45 -21.16
CA GLU A 106 0.83 6.60 -21.76
C GLU A 106 1.29 8.06 -21.82
N GLN A 107 0.40 9.00 -22.16
CA GLN A 107 0.70 10.44 -22.17
C GLN A 107 1.07 10.97 -20.78
N VAL A 108 0.33 10.55 -19.74
CA VAL A 108 0.66 10.90 -18.34
C VAL A 108 2.06 10.40 -17.98
N PHE A 109 2.40 9.16 -18.34
CA PHE A 109 3.75 8.63 -18.10
C PHE A 109 4.84 9.33 -18.90
N ALA A 110 4.56 9.75 -20.14
CA ALA A 110 5.54 10.48 -20.94
C ALA A 110 5.92 11.82 -20.29
N GLU A 111 4.94 12.60 -19.82
CA GLU A 111 5.21 13.88 -19.16
C GLU A 111 5.84 13.71 -17.77
N VAL A 112 5.47 12.66 -17.03
CA VAL A 112 6.14 12.29 -15.78
C VAL A 112 7.60 11.91 -16.00
N ALA A 113 7.88 11.06 -16.99
CA ALA A 113 9.24 10.63 -17.34
C ALA A 113 10.10 11.82 -17.76
N LYS A 114 9.53 12.72 -18.57
CA LYS A 114 10.17 13.97 -18.98
C LYS A 114 10.50 14.86 -17.77
N ALA A 115 9.55 15.08 -16.87
CA ALA A 115 9.77 15.92 -15.69
C ALA A 115 10.85 15.38 -14.76
N ILE A 116 10.91 14.05 -14.54
CA ILE A 116 11.97 13.42 -13.74
C ILE A 116 13.31 13.50 -14.47
N GLY A 117 13.33 13.30 -15.79
CA GLY A 117 14.55 13.36 -16.62
C GLY A 117 15.18 14.76 -16.72
N GLU A 118 14.47 15.83 -16.33
CA GLU A 118 15.04 17.17 -16.19
C GLU A 118 15.97 17.31 -14.97
N TYR A 119 15.92 16.38 -14.01
CA TYR A 119 16.74 16.38 -12.80
C TYR A 119 18.01 15.53 -12.98
N PRO A 120 19.09 15.84 -12.25
CA PRO A 120 20.36 15.11 -12.36
C PRO A 120 20.31 13.77 -11.62
N VAL A 121 19.37 12.88 -11.96
CA VAL A 121 19.17 11.56 -11.34
C VAL A 121 19.30 10.43 -12.35
N ASP A 122 19.59 9.21 -11.88
CA ASP A 122 19.54 7.99 -12.70
C ASP A 122 18.08 7.52 -12.81
N PHE A 123 17.30 8.13 -13.70
CA PHE A 123 15.92 7.75 -13.91
C PHE A 123 15.81 6.42 -14.66
N ARG A 124 15.35 5.38 -13.96
CA ARG A 124 15.26 4.01 -14.46
C ARG A 124 13.87 3.62 -14.96
N GLY A 125 12.93 4.56 -14.97
CA GLY A 125 11.64 4.43 -15.63
C GLY A 125 10.43 4.55 -14.71
N ALA A 126 9.28 4.72 -15.37
CA ALA A 126 7.95 4.73 -14.77
C ALA A 126 7.18 3.48 -15.21
N ARG A 127 6.49 2.80 -14.28
CA ARG A 127 5.69 1.60 -14.61
C ARG A 127 4.43 1.49 -13.78
N ILE A 128 3.42 0.81 -14.32
CA ILE A 128 2.23 0.41 -13.56
C ILE A 128 2.50 -0.93 -12.90
N LEU A 129 2.49 -0.98 -11.57
CA LEU A 129 2.63 -2.22 -10.82
C LEU A 129 1.40 -3.10 -11.05
N THR A 130 1.62 -4.40 -11.19
CA THR A 130 0.53 -5.37 -11.06
C THR A 130 0.02 -5.37 -9.62
N GLY A 131 -1.23 -5.79 -9.42
CA GLY A 131 -1.80 -5.85 -8.07
C GLY A 131 -1.05 -6.83 -7.15
N ASN A 132 -0.54 -7.94 -7.69
CA ASN A 132 0.25 -8.91 -6.94
C ASN A 132 1.63 -8.37 -6.57
N GLU A 133 2.28 -7.60 -7.46
CA GLU A 133 3.54 -6.90 -7.13
C GLU A 133 3.34 -5.89 -6.00
N GLU A 134 2.30 -5.06 -6.07
CA GLU A 134 2.00 -4.06 -5.04
C GLU A 134 1.80 -4.72 -3.66
N GLY A 135 0.98 -5.78 -3.59
CA GLY A 135 0.80 -6.55 -2.35
C GLY A 135 2.08 -7.24 -1.87
N SER A 136 2.83 -7.87 -2.78
CA SER A 136 4.07 -8.58 -2.45
C SER A 136 5.17 -7.66 -1.96
N PHE A 137 5.37 -6.51 -2.60
CA PHE A 137 6.37 -5.55 -2.16
C PHE A 137 5.99 -4.92 -0.81
N GLY A 138 4.69 -4.69 -0.55
CA GLY A 138 4.21 -4.32 0.79
C GLY A 138 4.52 -5.39 1.84
N TRP A 139 4.32 -6.66 1.51
CA TRP A 139 4.70 -7.80 2.36
C TRP A 139 6.21 -7.88 2.61
N ILE A 140 7.04 -7.66 1.58
CA ILE A 140 8.51 -7.60 1.72
C ILE A 140 8.89 -6.45 2.66
N THR A 141 8.31 -5.26 2.50
CA THR A 141 8.57 -4.11 3.38
C THR A 141 8.29 -4.44 4.84
N VAL A 142 7.10 -4.99 5.15
CA VAL A 142 6.73 -5.36 6.52
C VAL A 142 7.75 -6.32 7.13
N ASN A 143 8.05 -7.40 6.41
CA ASN A 143 8.92 -8.46 6.93
C ASN A 143 10.41 -8.06 6.95
N TYR A 144 10.82 -7.14 6.09
CA TYR A 144 12.15 -6.53 6.13
C TYR A 144 12.31 -5.63 7.37
N LEU A 145 11.35 -4.72 7.61
CA LEU A 145 11.39 -3.77 8.72
C LEU A 145 11.24 -4.46 10.09
N LEU A 146 10.58 -5.61 10.15
CA LEU A 146 10.43 -6.43 11.35
C LEU A 146 11.51 -7.49 11.51
N GLU A 147 12.56 -7.46 10.67
CA GLU A 147 13.70 -8.37 10.70
C GLU A 147 13.30 -9.86 10.62
N THR A 148 12.17 -10.20 9.98
CA THR A 148 11.72 -11.61 9.81
C THR A 148 12.25 -12.24 8.53
N LEU A 149 12.68 -11.44 7.55
CA LEU A 149 13.40 -11.94 6.36
C LEU A 149 14.90 -12.08 6.63
N VAL A 150 15.48 -11.11 7.34
CA VAL A 150 16.91 -11.00 7.60
C VAL A 150 17.13 -10.22 8.90
N LYS A 151 18.12 -10.63 9.70
CA LYS A 151 18.49 -9.96 10.96
C LYS A 151 20.00 -9.86 11.09
N PHE A 152 20.48 -8.80 11.77
CA PHE A 152 21.88 -8.68 12.15
C PHE A 152 22.15 -9.49 13.42
N SER A 153 23.00 -10.52 13.29
CA SER A 153 23.37 -11.41 14.38
C SER A 153 24.46 -10.78 15.26
N PHE A 154 24.61 -11.30 16.49
CA PHE A 154 25.68 -10.90 17.41
C PHE A 154 27.10 -11.14 16.87
N ALA A 155 27.23 -11.97 15.83
CA ALA A 155 28.49 -12.21 15.13
C ALA A 155 28.80 -11.12 14.07
N GLU A 156 28.08 -9.99 14.11
CA GLU A 156 28.15 -8.89 13.15
C GLU A 156 27.88 -9.36 11.70
N LYS A 157 26.86 -10.22 11.54
CA LYS A 157 26.51 -10.82 10.25
C LYS A 157 25.03 -10.80 9.98
N TRP A 158 24.67 -10.62 8.73
CA TRP A 158 23.31 -10.77 8.26
C TRP A 158 22.97 -12.25 8.10
N GLU A 159 21.94 -12.70 8.79
CA GLU A 159 21.50 -14.09 8.78
C GLU A 159 19.96 -14.14 8.66
N HIS A 160 19.46 -15.18 7.99
CA HIS A 160 18.03 -15.46 7.99
C HIS A 160 17.62 -15.97 9.39
N PRO A 161 16.63 -15.33 10.05
CA PRO A 161 16.16 -15.80 11.35
C PRO A 161 15.59 -17.22 11.25
N GLN A 162 16.15 -18.16 12.01
CA GLN A 162 15.57 -19.52 12.10
C GLN A 162 14.23 -19.46 12.86
N ASP A 163 13.28 -20.31 12.44
CA ASP A 163 11.97 -20.50 13.08
C ASP A 163 11.12 -19.23 13.27
N THR A 164 11.33 -18.19 12.46
CA THR A 164 10.56 -16.94 12.55
C THR A 164 9.37 -16.97 11.59
N GLU A 165 8.15 -16.85 12.14
CA GLU A 165 6.95 -16.70 11.32
C GLU A 165 6.92 -15.30 10.68
N VAL A 166 6.63 -15.27 9.38
CA VAL A 166 6.47 -14.03 8.62
C VAL A 166 5.08 -13.44 8.83
N PHE A 167 4.99 -12.12 8.80
CA PHE A 167 3.74 -11.37 8.88
C PHE A 167 3.03 -11.32 7.54
N GLY A 168 1.71 -11.32 7.54
CA GLY A 168 0.90 -10.89 6.42
C GLY A 168 0.84 -9.37 6.30
N ALA A 169 0.44 -8.89 5.12
CA ALA A 169 0.28 -7.48 4.78
C ALA A 169 -1.14 -7.24 4.23
N LEU A 170 -1.81 -6.24 4.79
CA LEU A 170 -3.11 -5.74 4.34
C LEU A 170 -2.95 -4.26 3.98
N ASP A 171 -3.14 -3.94 2.69
CA ASP A 171 -3.03 -2.58 2.18
C ASP A 171 -4.40 -2.11 1.68
N LEU A 172 -4.87 -0.97 2.18
CA LEU A 172 -6.09 -0.33 1.69
C LEU A 172 -5.75 1.00 1.01
N GLY A 173 -5.58 0.94 -0.30
CA GLY A 173 -5.41 2.11 -1.15
C GLY A 173 -6.74 2.80 -1.49
N GLY A 174 -6.65 3.85 -2.31
CA GLY A 174 -7.83 4.56 -2.80
C GLY A 174 -8.65 3.79 -3.84
N ALA A 175 -8.00 3.00 -4.70
CA ALA A 175 -8.63 2.31 -5.83
C ALA A 175 -8.49 0.79 -5.85
N SER A 176 -7.64 0.21 -5.01
CA SER A 176 -7.61 -1.23 -4.73
C SER A 176 -7.29 -1.49 -3.26
N THR A 177 -7.50 -2.73 -2.84
CA THR A 177 -7.04 -3.26 -1.56
C THR A 177 -6.32 -4.58 -1.80
N GLN A 178 -5.28 -4.85 -1.03
CA GLN A 178 -4.41 -6.01 -1.17
C GLN A 178 -4.36 -6.81 0.11
N ILE A 179 -4.27 -8.13 -0.06
CA ILE A 179 -3.98 -9.08 1.00
C ILE A 179 -2.83 -9.96 0.52
N THR A 180 -1.78 -10.09 1.33
CA THR A 180 -0.63 -10.94 1.02
C THR A 180 -0.11 -11.62 2.28
N PHE A 181 0.01 -12.95 2.27
CA PHE A 181 0.52 -13.71 3.42
C PHE A 181 1.01 -15.10 3.00
N GLN A 182 1.74 -15.77 3.91
CA GLN A 182 2.16 -17.15 3.71
C GLN A 182 1.12 -18.10 4.33
N PRO A 183 0.36 -18.88 3.53
CA PRO A 183 -0.81 -19.61 4.03
C PRO A 183 -0.50 -20.91 4.80
N GLY A 184 0.74 -21.40 4.77
CA GLY A 184 1.15 -22.65 5.44
C GLY A 184 0.54 -23.92 4.84
N ILE A 185 -0.18 -23.81 3.74
CA ILE A 185 -0.79 -24.90 2.97
C ILE A 185 -0.42 -24.77 1.48
N THR A 186 -0.55 -25.86 0.74
CA THR A 186 -0.40 -25.83 -0.72
C THR A 186 -1.53 -25.01 -1.34
N MET A 187 -1.18 -24.06 -2.20
CA MET A 187 -2.16 -23.22 -2.89
C MET A 187 -2.85 -23.98 -4.02
N GLU A 188 -4.18 -23.92 -4.03
CA GLU A 188 -5.01 -24.54 -5.07
C GLU A 188 -5.04 -23.70 -6.36
N ASP A 189 -5.05 -22.37 -6.22
CA ASP A 189 -5.06 -21.44 -7.34
C ASP A 189 -3.68 -20.81 -7.57
N LYS A 190 -3.06 -21.17 -8.70
CA LYS A 190 -1.74 -20.66 -9.10
C LYS A 190 -1.75 -19.17 -9.47
N ASN A 191 -2.90 -18.59 -9.83
CA ASN A 191 -2.98 -17.17 -10.21
C ASN A 191 -2.86 -16.24 -8.99
N THR A 192 -3.17 -16.75 -7.80
CA THR A 192 -3.02 -16.05 -6.52
C THR A 192 -1.73 -16.44 -5.78
N SER A 193 -0.92 -17.30 -6.39
CA SER A 193 0.35 -17.78 -5.85
C SER A 193 1.50 -16.94 -6.39
N VAL A 194 2.31 -16.38 -5.50
CA VAL A 194 3.55 -15.68 -5.87
C VAL A 194 4.72 -16.32 -5.15
N PHE A 195 5.82 -16.53 -5.88
CA PHE A 195 7.02 -17.14 -5.36
C PHE A 195 8.16 -16.11 -5.31
N TYR A 196 8.84 -16.04 -4.18
CA TYR A 196 10.05 -15.25 -4.01
C TYR A 196 11.17 -16.10 -3.40
N ARG A 197 12.41 -15.83 -3.81
CA ARG A 197 13.60 -16.37 -3.15
C ARG A 197 14.37 -15.18 -2.57
N LEU A 198 14.31 -15.03 -1.24
CA LEU A 198 14.85 -13.89 -0.51
C LEU A 198 15.80 -14.42 0.56
N TYR A 199 17.04 -13.94 0.58
CA TYR A 199 18.07 -14.32 1.55
C TYR A 199 18.32 -15.84 1.63
N GLY A 200 18.26 -16.54 0.48
CA GLY A 200 18.41 -18.00 0.40
C GLY A 200 17.15 -18.80 0.75
N THR A 201 16.09 -18.15 1.21
CA THR A 201 14.83 -18.79 1.62
C THR A 201 13.77 -18.63 0.54
N ASN A 202 13.07 -19.73 0.25
CA ASN A 202 11.95 -19.76 -0.69
C ASN A 202 10.64 -19.43 0.04
N TYR A 203 9.93 -18.42 -0.43
CA TYR A 203 8.63 -17.99 0.08
C TYR A 203 7.57 -18.25 -0.98
N SER A 204 6.53 -18.99 -0.58
CA SER A 204 5.33 -19.20 -1.40
C SER A 204 4.19 -18.43 -0.74
N LEU A 205 3.79 -17.33 -1.37
CA LEU A 205 2.84 -16.36 -0.83
C LEU A 205 1.51 -16.48 -1.56
N TYR A 206 0.43 -16.37 -0.80
CA TYR A 206 -0.85 -15.93 -1.36
C TYR A 206 -0.79 -14.42 -1.52
N ALA A 207 -1.08 -13.91 -2.71
CA ALA A 207 -1.23 -12.48 -2.96
C ALA A 207 -2.44 -12.23 -3.87
N HIS A 208 -3.27 -11.26 -3.48
CA HIS A 208 -4.36 -10.81 -4.33
C HIS A 208 -4.63 -9.32 -4.16
N SER A 209 -5.05 -8.69 -5.25
CA SER A 209 -5.44 -7.28 -5.30
C SER A 209 -6.86 -7.16 -5.82
N TYR A 210 -7.78 -6.70 -4.97
CA TYR A 210 -9.14 -6.38 -5.36
C TYR A 210 -9.19 -4.96 -5.94
N LEU A 211 -9.08 -4.85 -7.27
CA LEU A 211 -9.29 -3.58 -7.99
C LEU A 211 -10.74 -3.11 -7.77
N CYS A 212 -10.96 -1.80 -7.70
CA CYS A 212 -12.21 -1.13 -7.31
C CYS A 212 -12.61 -1.24 -5.84
N TYR A 213 -11.94 -2.08 -5.04
CA TYR A 213 -12.18 -2.22 -3.59
C TYR A 213 -11.21 -1.41 -2.74
N GLY A 214 -10.54 -0.41 -3.33
CA GLY A 214 -9.91 0.65 -2.55
C GLY A 214 -10.96 1.60 -1.98
N GLN A 215 -10.66 2.27 -0.87
CA GLN A 215 -11.65 3.02 -0.10
C GLN A 215 -12.41 4.08 -0.94
N ALA A 216 -11.74 4.80 -1.85
CA ALA A 216 -12.40 5.85 -2.63
C ALA A 216 -13.34 5.27 -3.70
N GLN A 217 -12.93 4.18 -4.34
CA GLN A 217 -13.76 3.50 -5.35
C GLN A 217 -14.92 2.73 -4.69
N ALA A 218 -14.69 2.06 -3.57
CA ALA A 218 -15.74 1.38 -2.82
C ALA A 218 -16.83 2.35 -2.32
N LEU A 219 -16.44 3.53 -1.82
CA LEU A 219 -17.40 4.56 -1.43
C LEU A 219 -18.15 5.16 -2.64
N LYS A 220 -17.49 5.27 -3.81
CA LYS A 220 -18.15 5.66 -5.05
C LYS A 220 -19.16 4.59 -5.52
N MET A 221 -18.81 3.31 -5.40
CA MET A 221 -19.71 2.19 -5.68
C MET A 221 -20.92 2.19 -4.74
N LEU A 222 -20.72 2.46 -3.44
CA LEU A 222 -21.80 2.63 -2.47
C LEU A 222 -22.77 3.74 -2.89
N LEU A 223 -22.23 4.92 -3.20
CA LEU A 223 -23.02 6.07 -3.59
C LEU A 223 -23.79 5.81 -4.90
N ALA A 224 -23.16 5.15 -5.87
CA ALA A 224 -23.80 4.75 -7.12
C ALA A 224 -24.91 3.72 -6.90
N ALA A 225 -24.72 2.74 -6.01
CA ALA A 225 -25.73 1.74 -5.67
C ALA A 225 -26.94 2.37 -4.97
N LEU A 226 -26.71 3.33 -4.07
CA LEU A 226 -27.78 4.09 -3.41
C LEU A 226 -28.58 4.92 -4.42
N HIS A 227 -27.90 5.57 -5.37
CA HIS A 227 -28.58 6.28 -6.47
C HIS A 227 -29.41 5.34 -7.35
N GLN A 228 -28.86 4.18 -7.72
CA GLN A 228 -29.56 3.18 -8.54
C GLN A 228 -30.78 2.56 -7.84
N GLY A 229 -30.86 2.62 -6.51
CA GLY A 229 -32.06 2.25 -5.76
C GLY A 229 -33.24 3.19 -6.01
N SER A 230 -33.01 4.41 -6.52
CA SER A 230 -34.04 5.39 -6.87
C SER A 230 -33.55 6.33 -7.99
N PRO A 231 -33.32 5.81 -9.21
CA PRO A 231 -32.55 6.49 -10.26
C PRO A 231 -33.23 7.72 -10.86
N SER A 232 -34.52 7.92 -10.57
CA SER A 232 -35.26 9.12 -10.99
C SER A 232 -35.25 10.23 -9.94
N SER A 233 -34.83 9.93 -8.71
CA SER A 233 -34.76 10.90 -7.63
C SER A 233 -33.48 11.73 -7.75
N PRO A 234 -33.55 13.07 -7.69
CA PRO A 234 -32.35 13.90 -7.54
C PRO A 234 -31.75 13.82 -6.13
N LEU A 235 -32.48 13.23 -5.17
CA LEU A 235 -32.06 13.07 -3.79
C LEU A 235 -31.54 11.65 -3.53
N ILE A 236 -30.33 11.56 -2.97
CA ILE A 236 -29.72 10.31 -2.50
C ILE A 236 -29.66 10.32 -0.98
N SER A 237 -30.41 9.42 -0.36
CA SER A 237 -30.34 9.19 1.08
C SER A 237 -29.16 8.28 1.40
N HIS A 238 -28.15 8.80 2.11
CA HIS A 238 -26.91 8.09 2.40
C HIS A 238 -26.85 7.64 3.87
N PRO A 239 -27.06 6.33 4.16
CA PRO A 239 -27.14 5.86 5.54
C PRO A 239 -25.85 6.01 6.32
N CYS A 240 -24.71 5.89 5.65
CA CYS A 240 -23.40 6.02 6.29
C CYS A 240 -22.91 7.46 6.50
N TYR A 241 -23.56 8.45 5.89
CA TYR A 241 -23.16 9.85 6.10
C TYR A 241 -23.87 10.37 7.36
N PRO A 242 -23.21 11.23 8.14
CA PRO A 242 -23.76 11.68 9.41
C PRO A 242 -25.03 12.50 9.19
N ARG A 243 -25.96 12.38 10.13
CA ARG A 243 -27.26 13.07 10.04
C ARG A 243 -27.05 14.58 9.91
N GLY A 244 -27.68 15.17 8.89
CA GLY A 244 -27.60 16.61 8.62
C GLY A 244 -26.42 17.03 7.74
N TYR A 245 -25.57 16.09 7.31
CA TYR A 245 -24.62 16.35 6.23
C TYR A 245 -25.34 16.41 4.89
N GLN A 246 -24.92 17.34 4.04
CA GLN A 246 -25.43 17.49 2.69
C GLN A 246 -24.31 17.92 1.74
N GLU A 247 -24.30 17.34 0.55
CA GLU A 247 -23.44 17.77 -0.54
C GLU A 247 -24.15 17.63 -1.89
N ASN A 248 -23.67 18.36 -2.88
CA ASN A 248 -24.12 18.24 -4.26
C ASN A 248 -23.02 17.61 -5.09
N ILE A 249 -23.38 16.62 -5.90
CA ILE A 249 -22.48 15.93 -6.83
C ILE A 249 -23.08 15.93 -8.22
N THR A 250 -22.25 15.83 -9.26
CA THR A 250 -22.75 15.66 -10.63
C THR A 250 -22.85 14.18 -10.99
N MET A 251 -23.75 13.86 -11.93
CA MET A 251 -23.79 12.51 -12.52
C MET A 251 -22.46 12.11 -13.16
N VAL A 252 -21.72 13.07 -13.74
CA VAL A 252 -20.39 12.83 -14.30
C VAL A 252 -19.43 12.39 -13.21
N ASP A 253 -19.34 13.12 -12.09
CA ASP A 253 -18.41 12.79 -11.01
C ASP A 253 -18.71 11.45 -10.32
N LEU A 254 -20.00 11.13 -10.22
CA LEU A 254 -20.45 9.84 -9.67
C LEU A 254 -20.04 8.67 -10.57
N TYR A 255 -20.16 8.83 -11.90
CA TYR A 255 -19.99 7.74 -12.86
C TYR A 255 -18.71 7.82 -13.72
N ASN A 256 -17.76 8.70 -13.40
CA ASN A 256 -16.48 8.86 -14.10
C ASN A 256 -15.41 7.80 -13.76
N SER A 257 -15.82 6.61 -13.32
CA SER A 257 -14.89 5.52 -12.97
C SER A 257 -15.36 4.21 -13.60
N PRO A 258 -14.46 3.37 -14.12
CA PRO A 258 -14.83 2.04 -14.63
C PRO A 258 -15.39 1.12 -13.53
N CYS A 259 -15.22 1.47 -12.25
CA CYS A 259 -15.76 0.72 -11.11
C CYS A 259 -17.28 0.88 -10.91
N VAL A 260 -17.93 1.79 -11.66
CA VAL A 260 -19.36 2.07 -11.52
C VAL A 260 -20.01 2.18 -12.89
N HIS A 261 -21.24 1.68 -13.01
CA HIS A 261 -21.99 1.71 -14.26
C HIS A 261 -23.08 2.79 -14.21
N ALA A 262 -23.02 3.73 -15.16
CA ALA A 262 -24.04 4.76 -15.32
C ALA A 262 -25.40 4.16 -15.70
N PRO A 263 -26.51 4.71 -15.20
CA PRO A 263 -27.84 4.32 -15.66
C PRO A 263 -28.04 4.68 -17.14
N SER A 264 -28.83 3.86 -17.85
CA SER A 264 -29.22 4.12 -19.24
C SER A 264 -30.70 4.57 -19.28
N PRO A 265 -31.03 5.72 -19.91
CA PRO A 265 -30.17 6.63 -20.66
C PRO A 265 -29.33 7.58 -19.77
N PRO A 266 -28.16 8.05 -20.25
CA PRO A 266 -27.28 8.92 -19.47
C PRO A 266 -27.88 10.33 -19.28
N ARG A 267 -27.71 10.89 -18.08
CA ARG A 267 -28.16 12.25 -17.70
C ARG A 267 -26.99 13.08 -17.15
N PRO A 268 -26.01 13.45 -17.99
CA PRO A 268 -24.73 13.98 -17.51
C PRO A 268 -24.84 15.33 -16.78
N THR A 269 -25.85 16.14 -17.09
CA THR A 269 -26.05 17.48 -16.50
C THR A 269 -26.85 17.47 -15.20
N GLN A 270 -27.36 16.32 -14.76
CA GLN A 270 -28.16 16.24 -13.54
C GLN A 270 -27.25 16.38 -12.32
N VAL A 271 -27.60 17.32 -11.44
CA VAL A 271 -27.02 17.46 -10.10
C VAL A 271 -27.83 16.61 -9.13
N LEU A 272 -27.12 15.84 -8.31
CA LEU A 272 -27.68 14.99 -7.27
C LEU A 272 -27.34 15.61 -5.91
N THR A 273 -28.32 15.63 -5.03
CA THR A 273 -28.14 16.06 -3.65
C THR A 273 -28.04 14.83 -2.77
N VAL A 274 -26.91 14.66 -2.09
CA VAL A 274 -26.69 13.57 -1.13
C VAL A 274 -26.98 14.08 0.27
N THR A 275 -27.80 13.36 1.03
CA THR A 275 -28.14 13.70 2.42
C THR A 275 -27.82 12.55 3.36
N GLY A 276 -27.06 12.82 4.42
CA GLY A 276 -26.73 11.83 5.43
C GLY A 276 -27.86 11.58 6.42
N THR A 277 -28.09 10.31 6.75
CA THR A 277 -29.13 9.92 7.73
C THR A 277 -28.57 9.38 9.04
N GLY A 278 -27.29 9.00 9.10
CA GLY A 278 -26.65 8.47 10.32
C GLY A 278 -27.24 7.14 10.80
N ASP A 279 -27.51 6.21 9.87
CA ASP A 279 -28.06 4.88 10.18
C ASP A 279 -26.99 3.81 9.94
N PRO A 280 -26.27 3.38 10.99
CA PRO A 280 -25.20 2.39 10.82
C PRO A 280 -25.70 1.00 10.42
N VAL A 281 -26.94 0.63 10.75
CA VAL A 281 -27.49 -0.68 10.38
C VAL A 281 -27.76 -0.73 8.88
N LEU A 282 -28.45 0.29 8.35
CA LEU A 282 -28.66 0.41 6.91
C LEU A 282 -27.35 0.64 6.16
N CYS A 283 -26.38 1.32 6.77
CA CYS A 283 -25.05 1.48 6.21
C CYS A 283 -24.36 0.13 6.01
N SER A 284 -24.30 -0.71 7.05
CA SER A 284 -23.73 -2.06 6.96
C SER A 284 -24.40 -2.91 5.87
N ILE A 285 -25.73 -2.90 5.81
CA ILE A 285 -26.49 -3.62 4.76
C ILE A 285 -26.13 -3.10 3.36
N SER A 286 -25.99 -1.79 3.20
CA SER A 286 -25.69 -1.18 1.91
C SER A 286 -24.25 -1.48 1.46
N ILE A 287 -23.31 -1.49 2.39
CA ILE A 287 -21.91 -1.84 2.13
C ILE A 287 -21.77 -3.33 1.81
N GLN A 288 -22.45 -4.22 2.54
CA GLN A 288 -22.39 -5.67 2.28
C GLN A 288 -22.85 -6.02 0.86
N LYS A 289 -23.81 -5.28 0.28
CA LYS A 289 -24.26 -5.47 -1.10
C LYS A 289 -23.19 -5.18 -2.17
N LEU A 290 -22.11 -4.49 -1.82
CA LEU A 290 -20.98 -4.26 -2.73
C LEU A 290 -20.15 -5.53 -2.97
N PHE A 291 -20.32 -6.55 -2.12
CA PHE A 291 -19.55 -7.77 -2.15
C PHE A 291 -20.44 -8.93 -2.59
N ASN A 292 -19.90 -9.82 -3.42
CA ASN A 292 -20.48 -11.13 -3.61
C ASN A 292 -19.73 -12.17 -2.76
N PHE A 293 -20.31 -12.56 -1.63
CA PHE A 293 -19.71 -13.56 -0.73
C PHE A 293 -19.96 -15.01 -1.16
N SER A 294 -20.61 -15.24 -2.30
CA SER A 294 -20.81 -16.58 -2.83
C SER A 294 -19.47 -17.19 -3.25
N CYS A 295 -19.26 -18.46 -2.89
CA CYS A 295 -18.08 -19.23 -3.25
C CYS A 295 -18.51 -20.57 -3.84
N GLY A 296 -17.77 -21.08 -4.83
CA GLY A 296 -18.05 -22.40 -5.41
C GLY A 296 -17.94 -23.51 -4.36
N ALA A 297 -18.69 -24.60 -4.55
CA ALA A 297 -18.63 -25.75 -3.65
C ALA A 297 -17.20 -26.28 -3.52
N ASN A 298 -16.78 -26.61 -2.29
CA ASN A 298 -15.45 -27.13 -1.94
C ASN A 298 -14.26 -26.18 -2.22
N ARG A 299 -14.48 -24.86 -2.27
CA ARG A 299 -13.41 -23.86 -2.38
C ARG A 299 -13.48 -22.90 -1.19
N THR A 300 -12.33 -22.37 -0.78
CA THR A 300 -12.27 -21.21 0.14
C THR A 300 -12.10 -19.93 -0.68
N CYS A 301 -12.96 -18.95 -0.44
CA CYS A 301 -12.92 -17.66 -1.14
C CYS A 301 -12.92 -16.51 -0.14
N GLY A 302 -12.33 -15.39 -0.55
CA GLY A 302 -12.59 -14.12 0.10
C GLY A 302 -13.97 -13.62 -0.30
N PHE A 303 -14.02 -12.89 -1.42
CA PHE A 303 -15.26 -12.47 -2.08
C PHE A 303 -15.10 -12.41 -3.60
N ASN A 304 -16.20 -12.21 -4.32
CA ASN A 304 -16.31 -12.21 -5.79
C ASN A 304 -15.79 -13.50 -6.45
N GLY A 305 -15.94 -14.64 -5.77
CA GLY A 305 -15.46 -15.94 -6.28
C GLY A 305 -13.94 -16.09 -6.33
N VAL A 306 -13.19 -15.14 -5.77
CA VAL A 306 -11.72 -15.18 -5.73
C VAL A 306 -11.27 -16.13 -4.62
N TYR A 307 -10.38 -17.08 -4.97
CA TYR A 307 -9.77 -17.97 -3.99
C TYR A 307 -9.03 -17.20 -2.92
N GLN A 308 -9.18 -17.65 -1.69
CA GLN A 308 -8.38 -17.20 -0.56
C GLN A 308 -8.21 -18.37 0.40
N PRO A 309 -6.97 -18.76 0.75
CA PRO A 309 -6.77 -19.73 1.83
C PRO A 309 -7.19 -19.11 3.18
N PRO A 310 -7.47 -19.93 4.22
CA PRO A 310 -7.72 -19.41 5.56
C PRO A 310 -6.58 -18.50 6.02
N VAL A 311 -6.92 -17.35 6.59
CA VAL A 311 -5.93 -16.41 7.13
C VAL A 311 -5.13 -17.08 8.26
N ARG A 312 -3.81 -16.86 8.26
CA ARG A 312 -2.88 -17.47 9.20
C ARG A 312 -1.77 -16.48 9.55
N GLY A 313 -1.33 -16.53 10.81
CA GLY A 313 -0.23 -15.72 11.31
C GLY A 313 -0.69 -14.33 11.73
N GLN A 314 0.28 -13.45 11.98
CA GLN A 314 0.05 -12.05 12.32
C GLN A 314 0.02 -11.18 11.06
N PHE A 315 -0.73 -10.09 11.04
CA PHE A 315 -0.89 -9.20 9.89
C PHE A 315 -0.61 -7.75 10.26
N PHE A 316 0.05 -7.00 9.38
CA PHE A 316 0.09 -5.55 9.44
C PHE A 316 -0.91 -4.96 8.46
N ALA A 317 -1.85 -4.15 8.98
CA ALA A 317 -2.82 -3.41 8.21
C ALA A 317 -2.44 -1.93 8.17
N PHE A 318 -2.13 -1.41 6.99
CA PHE A 318 -1.59 -0.06 6.79
C PHE A 318 -2.42 0.73 5.78
N ALA A 319 -1.94 1.94 5.44
CA ALA A 319 -2.64 2.90 4.59
C ALA A 319 -4.07 3.19 5.09
N GLY A 320 -5.09 3.04 4.24
CA GLY A 320 -6.48 3.37 4.58
C GLY A 320 -7.03 2.64 5.81
N PHE A 321 -6.53 1.44 6.10
CA PHE A 321 -6.86 0.71 7.33
C PHE A 321 -6.42 1.50 8.56
N TYR A 322 -5.14 1.88 8.60
CA TYR A 322 -4.56 2.61 9.73
C TYR A 322 -5.21 3.99 9.89
N TYR A 323 -5.29 4.82 8.85
CA TYR A 323 -5.75 6.21 9.00
C TYR A 323 -7.18 6.30 9.52
N THR A 324 -8.07 5.42 9.06
CA THR A 324 -9.47 5.38 9.53
C THR A 324 -9.56 4.95 10.98
N PHE A 325 -8.85 3.88 11.36
CA PHE A 325 -8.93 3.36 12.72
C PHE A 325 -8.15 4.22 13.71
N HIS A 326 -7.06 4.86 13.28
CA HIS A 326 -6.31 5.81 14.10
C HIS A 326 -7.18 7.01 14.48
N PHE A 327 -7.93 7.57 13.53
CA PHE A 327 -8.88 8.65 13.81
C PHE A 327 -9.94 8.24 14.86
N LEU A 328 -10.41 7.00 14.80
CA LEU A 328 -11.38 6.45 15.76
C LEU A 328 -10.74 5.95 17.07
N ASN A 329 -9.41 6.07 17.22
CA ASN A 329 -8.64 5.53 18.33
C ASN A 329 -8.78 4.00 18.49
N LEU A 330 -8.71 3.26 17.38
CA LEU A 330 -8.93 1.81 17.26
C LEU A 330 -7.67 1.04 16.81
N THR A 331 -6.48 1.61 17.02
CA THR A 331 -5.19 1.00 16.63
C THR A 331 -4.45 0.31 17.79
N SER A 332 -5.06 0.26 18.98
CA SER A 332 -4.43 -0.23 20.22
C SER A 332 -4.86 -1.65 20.58
N GLN A 333 -5.07 -2.52 19.57
CA GLN A 333 -5.46 -3.93 19.71
C GLN A 333 -6.73 -4.14 20.56
N GLN A 334 -7.72 -3.26 20.42
CA GLN A 334 -9.02 -3.42 21.08
C GLN A 334 -9.75 -4.67 20.61
N SER A 335 -10.64 -5.19 21.46
CA SER A 335 -11.49 -6.33 21.09
C SER A 335 -12.41 -5.99 19.92
N LEU A 336 -12.80 -7.00 19.13
CA LEU A 336 -13.72 -6.79 18.01
C LEU A 336 -15.06 -6.17 18.46
N ASN A 337 -15.52 -6.50 19.66
CA ASN A 337 -16.73 -5.93 20.23
C ASN A 337 -16.59 -4.42 20.51
N ASP A 338 -15.45 -4.00 21.08
CA ASP A 338 -15.18 -2.58 21.36
C ASP A 338 -15.06 -1.78 20.06
N VAL A 339 -14.42 -2.35 19.05
CA VAL A 339 -14.32 -1.78 17.70
C VAL A 339 -15.70 -1.60 17.09
N ASN A 340 -16.53 -2.65 17.09
CA ASN A 340 -17.91 -2.57 16.59
C ASN A 340 -18.73 -1.52 17.34
N SER A 341 -18.69 -1.51 18.68
CA SER A 341 -19.35 -0.53 19.53
C SER A 341 -18.94 0.91 19.20
N THR A 342 -17.64 1.15 19.04
CA THR A 342 -17.08 2.47 18.74
C THR A 342 -17.55 2.97 17.36
N VAL A 343 -17.46 2.12 16.33
CA VAL A 343 -17.90 2.45 14.97
C VAL A 343 -19.41 2.74 14.94
N GLN A 344 -20.22 1.87 15.57
CA GLN A 344 -21.67 2.04 15.64
C GLN A 344 -22.07 3.34 16.36
N THR A 345 -21.37 3.69 17.43
CA THR A 345 -21.60 4.94 18.17
C THR A 345 -21.20 6.16 17.36
N PHE A 346 -20.03 6.13 16.71
CA PHE A 346 -19.55 7.21 15.86
C PHE A 346 -20.52 7.50 14.70
N CYS A 347 -21.00 6.46 14.03
CA CYS A 347 -21.92 6.57 12.89
C CYS A 347 -23.28 7.21 13.21
N LYS A 348 -23.69 7.24 14.49
CA LYS A 348 -24.95 7.86 14.93
C LYS A 348 -24.79 9.37 15.22
N LYS A 349 -23.57 9.90 15.25
CA LYS A 349 -23.32 11.32 15.49
C LYS A 349 -23.88 12.18 14.36
N ASN A 350 -24.33 13.38 14.72
CA ASN A 350 -24.81 14.35 13.74
C ASN A 350 -23.65 15.18 13.18
N TRP A 351 -23.85 15.80 12.01
CA TRP A 351 -22.80 16.54 11.32
C TRP A 351 -22.29 17.74 12.13
N ALA A 352 -23.17 18.47 12.81
CA ALA A 352 -22.78 19.66 13.59
C ALA A 352 -21.84 19.28 14.75
N GLU A 353 -22.19 18.23 15.51
CA GLU A 353 -21.38 17.67 16.59
C GLU A 353 -20.00 17.21 16.08
N LEU A 354 -19.96 16.52 14.93
CA LEU A 354 -18.70 16.06 14.35
C LEU A 354 -17.78 17.22 13.97
N VAL A 355 -18.31 18.26 13.34
CA VAL A 355 -17.53 19.44 12.94
C VAL A 355 -17.05 20.24 14.15
N GLU A 356 -17.86 20.33 15.20
CA GLU A 356 -17.47 20.97 16.46
C GLU A 356 -16.35 20.20 17.17
N THR A 357 -16.45 18.87 17.20
CA THR A 357 -15.48 18.01 17.88
C THR A 357 -14.16 17.89 17.11
N PHE A 358 -14.22 17.86 15.77
CA PHE A 358 -13.07 17.57 14.91
C PHE A 358 -12.92 18.59 13.76
N PRO A 359 -12.78 19.89 14.04
CA PRO A 359 -12.81 20.93 13.02
C PRO A 359 -11.70 20.79 11.97
N GLN A 360 -10.54 20.22 12.35
CA GLN A 360 -9.40 20.01 11.46
C GLN A 360 -9.64 18.91 10.41
N GLU A 361 -10.56 17.98 10.67
CA GLU A 361 -10.83 16.82 9.81
C GLU A 361 -12.07 17.03 8.91
N LYS A 362 -12.64 18.24 8.88
CA LYS A 362 -13.92 18.55 8.23
C LYS A 362 -14.05 18.02 6.80
N GLY A 363 -12.96 18.02 6.02
CA GLY A 363 -12.94 17.50 4.65
C GLY A 363 -13.20 15.99 4.53
N TYR A 364 -12.91 15.23 5.58
CA TYR A 364 -12.99 13.75 5.59
C TYR A 364 -14.06 13.20 6.55
N LEU A 365 -14.54 14.02 7.49
CA LEU A 365 -15.45 13.58 8.56
C LEU A 365 -16.68 12.79 8.09
N HIS A 366 -17.29 13.22 6.99
CA HIS A 366 -18.50 12.60 6.46
C HIS A 366 -18.25 11.15 5.98
N ARG A 367 -17.00 10.77 5.72
CA ARG A 367 -16.62 9.45 5.18
C ARG A 367 -16.20 8.44 6.24
N TYR A 368 -15.76 8.86 7.43
CA TYR A 368 -15.20 7.92 8.42
C TYR A 368 -16.17 6.80 8.82
N CYS A 369 -17.46 7.09 8.97
CA CYS A 369 -18.46 6.06 9.25
C CYS A 369 -18.52 5.02 8.12
N SER A 370 -18.65 5.49 6.87
CA SER A 370 -18.68 4.59 5.71
C SER A 370 -17.39 3.79 5.55
N THR A 371 -16.22 4.40 5.75
CA THR A 371 -14.92 3.72 5.63
C THR A 371 -14.71 2.71 6.76
N ALA A 372 -15.11 3.03 7.99
CA ALA A 372 -14.95 2.12 9.12
C ALA A 372 -15.85 0.89 8.99
N ILE A 373 -17.12 1.07 8.60
CA ILE A 373 -18.01 -0.07 8.31
C ILE A 373 -17.48 -0.87 7.11
N TYR A 374 -16.97 -0.19 6.07
CA TYR A 374 -16.35 -0.86 4.93
C TYR A 374 -15.14 -1.72 5.32
N ILE A 375 -14.25 -1.19 6.16
CA ILE A 375 -13.09 -1.93 6.69
C ILE A 375 -13.55 -3.17 7.47
N LEU A 376 -14.56 -3.03 8.33
CA LEU A 376 -15.09 -4.17 9.09
C LEU A 376 -15.70 -5.24 8.17
N THR A 377 -16.52 -4.85 7.21
CA THR A 377 -17.06 -5.79 6.20
C THR A 377 -15.94 -6.44 5.39
N LEU A 378 -14.93 -5.68 4.96
CA LEU A 378 -13.81 -6.20 4.20
C LEU A 378 -12.99 -7.22 5.02
N LEU A 379 -12.66 -6.93 6.28
CA LEU A 379 -11.85 -7.81 7.12
C LEU A 379 -12.64 -9.06 7.54
N LEU A 380 -13.88 -8.88 8.02
CA LEU A 380 -14.66 -9.96 8.61
C LEU A 380 -15.37 -10.79 7.54
N ASP A 381 -16.14 -10.13 6.67
CA ASP A 381 -16.93 -10.82 5.65
C ASP A 381 -16.10 -11.11 4.40
N GLY A 382 -15.18 -10.22 4.02
CA GLY A 382 -14.32 -10.38 2.85
C GLY A 382 -13.15 -11.33 3.11
N TYR A 383 -12.23 -10.96 3.99
CA TYR A 383 -11.00 -11.70 4.28
C TYR A 383 -11.18 -12.80 5.32
N LYS A 384 -12.38 -12.95 5.89
CA LYS A 384 -12.73 -14.04 6.82
C LYS A 384 -11.96 -14.01 8.14
N PHE A 385 -11.49 -12.83 8.57
CA PHE A 385 -11.12 -12.65 9.97
C PHE A 385 -12.37 -12.81 10.86
N ASN A 386 -12.17 -13.30 12.08
CA ASN A 386 -13.26 -13.54 13.03
C ASN A 386 -12.79 -13.22 14.44
N GLU A 387 -13.64 -13.42 15.45
CA GLU A 387 -13.31 -13.12 16.86
C GLU A 387 -11.98 -13.74 17.33
N HIS A 388 -11.62 -14.93 16.83
CA HIS A 388 -10.39 -15.63 17.22
C HIS A 388 -9.14 -15.12 16.48
N THR A 389 -9.31 -14.62 15.26
CA THR A 389 -8.19 -14.13 14.43
C THR A 389 -8.06 -12.62 14.43
N TRP A 390 -9.01 -11.88 15.01
CA TRP A 390 -9.01 -10.42 15.07
C TRP A 390 -7.75 -9.85 15.72
N SER A 391 -7.32 -10.43 16.85
CA SER A 391 -6.14 -10.01 17.59
C SER A 391 -4.83 -10.20 16.83
N SER A 392 -4.85 -10.89 15.69
CA SER A 392 -3.67 -11.05 14.83
C SER A 392 -3.39 -9.83 13.94
N ILE A 393 -4.31 -8.87 13.86
CA ILE A 393 -4.17 -7.69 12.99
C ILE A 393 -3.60 -6.51 13.78
N HIS A 394 -2.46 -5.98 13.30
CA HIS A 394 -1.78 -4.80 13.81
C HIS A 394 -2.03 -3.63 12.85
N PHE A 395 -2.84 -2.66 13.27
CA PHE A 395 -3.08 -1.45 12.49
C PHE A 395 -1.94 -0.45 12.71
N SER A 396 -1.06 -0.27 11.72
CA SER A 396 0.09 0.62 11.86
C SER A 396 0.41 1.36 10.56
N ARG A 397 0.93 2.58 10.69
CA ARG A 397 1.56 3.33 9.59
C ARG A 397 3.03 2.97 9.43
N GLN A 398 3.70 2.61 10.52
CA GLN A 398 5.16 2.48 10.55
C GLN A 398 5.60 1.19 11.25
N ALA A 399 6.73 0.66 10.80
CA ALA A 399 7.50 -0.37 11.49
C ALA A 399 8.94 0.12 11.58
N ALA A 400 9.58 -0.02 12.76
CA ALA A 400 10.94 0.48 12.99
C ALA A 400 11.15 1.95 12.53
N ASN A 401 10.18 2.83 12.81
CA ASN A 401 10.17 4.26 12.41
C ASN A 401 10.21 4.53 10.89
N THR A 402 9.93 3.52 10.07
CA THR A 402 9.84 3.65 8.61
C THR A 402 8.40 3.43 8.16
N ASP A 403 7.93 4.23 7.18
CA ASP A 403 6.58 4.08 6.64
C ASP A 403 6.40 2.72 5.96
N ILE A 404 5.30 2.05 6.28
CA ILE A 404 4.92 0.78 5.66
C ILE A 404 4.19 1.07 4.35
N GLY A 405 4.70 0.48 3.28
CA GLY A 405 4.13 0.54 1.94
C GLY A 405 4.95 -0.32 0.98
N TRP A 406 4.56 -0.38 -0.28
CA TRP A 406 5.25 -1.22 -1.27
C TRP A 406 6.62 -0.66 -1.72
N THR A 407 6.87 0.63 -1.52
CA THR A 407 8.04 1.33 -2.09
C THR A 407 9.39 0.81 -1.61
N LEU A 408 9.53 0.47 -0.33
CA LEU A 408 10.76 -0.08 0.22
C LEU A 408 11.07 -1.48 -0.35
N GLY A 409 10.10 -2.40 -0.31
CA GLY A 409 10.22 -3.73 -0.91
C GLY A 409 10.52 -3.68 -2.41
N PHE A 410 9.93 -2.71 -3.12
CA PHE A 410 10.25 -2.43 -4.51
C PHE A 410 11.70 -1.96 -4.69
N MET A 411 12.15 -0.98 -3.90
CA MET A 411 13.52 -0.47 -3.94
C MET A 411 14.53 -1.59 -3.67
N LEU A 412 14.30 -2.39 -2.62
CA LEU A 412 15.13 -3.52 -2.23
C LEU A 412 15.29 -4.54 -3.37
N ASN A 413 14.19 -4.85 -4.07
CA ASN A 413 14.21 -5.78 -5.20
C ASN A 413 14.95 -5.20 -6.41
N PHE A 414 14.63 -3.96 -6.83
CA PHE A 414 15.14 -3.38 -8.07
C PHE A 414 16.58 -2.86 -8.00
N THR A 415 17.12 -2.68 -6.80
CA THR A 415 18.53 -2.32 -6.60
C THR A 415 19.42 -3.53 -6.25
N ASN A 416 18.87 -4.75 -6.39
CA ASN A 416 19.52 -6.00 -6.00
C ASN A 416 20.09 -5.92 -4.57
N MET A 417 19.29 -5.38 -3.64
CA MET A 417 19.63 -5.35 -2.21
C MET A 417 19.02 -6.52 -1.45
N ILE A 418 18.12 -7.28 -2.09
CA ILE A 418 17.71 -8.58 -1.61
C ILE A 418 18.60 -9.63 -2.31
N PRO A 419 19.44 -10.37 -1.59
CA PRO A 419 20.24 -11.42 -2.17
C PRO A 419 19.33 -12.63 -2.41
N THR A 420 19.49 -13.29 -3.55
CA THR A 420 18.73 -14.51 -3.85
C THR A 420 19.24 -15.68 -3.02
N GLU A 421 20.55 -15.78 -2.81
CA GLU A 421 21.17 -16.84 -2.02
C GLU A 421 21.47 -16.40 -0.59
N ALA A 422 21.66 -17.37 0.30
CA ALA A 422 22.18 -17.10 1.63
C ALA A 422 23.55 -16.46 1.50
N LEU A 423 23.85 -15.49 2.36
CA LEU A 423 25.10 -14.75 2.30
C LEU A 423 26.29 -15.70 2.47
N GLU A 424 27.16 -15.76 1.45
CA GLU A 424 28.26 -16.72 1.42
C GLU A 424 29.18 -16.56 2.64
N HIS A 425 29.46 -17.68 3.29
CA HIS A 425 30.44 -17.78 4.36
C HIS A 425 31.85 -17.73 3.79
N VAL A 426 32.30 -16.57 3.33
CA VAL A 426 33.72 -16.39 3.04
C VAL A 426 34.45 -16.28 4.39
N LYS A 427 34.97 -17.41 4.89
CA LYS A 427 35.98 -17.41 5.96
C LYS A 427 37.27 -16.81 5.39
N GLY A 428 37.30 -15.50 5.20
CA GLY A 428 38.53 -14.76 5.01
C GLY A 428 39.29 -14.80 6.33
N HIS A 429 40.34 -15.60 6.42
CA HIS A 429 41.32 -15.42 7.49
C HIS A 429 41.90 -14.01 7.37
N GLN A 430 41.99 -13.27 8.48
CA GLN A 430 42.64 -11.96 8.49
C GLN A 430 44.00 -12.06 7.78
N PRO A 431 44.38 -11.11 6.91
CA PRO A 431 45.65 -11.14 6.18
C PRO A 431 46.86 -11.35 7.10
N SER A 432 46.80 -10.84 8.34
CA SER A 432 47.80 -11.03 9.39
C SER A 432 47.93 -12.49 9.86
N LEU A 433 46.82 -13.22 9.99
CA LEU A 433 46.81 -14.64 10.35
C LEU A 433 47.27 -15.52 9.18
N TRP A 434 46.93 -15.15 7.95
CA TRP A 434 47.46 -15.81 6.74
C TRP A 434 48.96 -15.59 6.58
N ALA A 435 49.44 -14.36 6.75
CA ALA A 435 50.87 -14.04 6.70
C ALA A 435 51.65 -14.73 7.83
N GLY A 436 51.07 -14.82 9.03
CA GLY A 436 51.63 -15.56 10.15
C GLY A 436 51.71 -17.07 9.89
N ALA A 437 50.65 -17.68 9.33
CA ALA A 437 50.62 -19.09 8.98
C ALA A 437 51.61 -19.45 7.86
N VAL A 438 51.71 -18.60 6.83
CA VAL A 438 52.69 -18.77 5.74
C VAL A 438 54.12 -18.63 6.29
N SER A 439 54.37 -17.66 7.16
CA SER A 439 55.68 -17.49 7.80
C SER A 439 56.06 -18.70 8.65
N PHE A 440 55.11 -19.25 9.41
CA PHE A 440 55.33 -20.47 10.21
C PHE A 440 55.62 -21.70 9.35
N ILE A 441 54.91 -21.86 8.23
CA ILE A 441 55.12 -22.98 7.30
C ILE A 441 56.49 -22.86 6.62
N VAL A 442 56.90 -21.66 6.21
CA VAL A 442 58.22 -21.42 5.63
C VAL A 442 59.34 -21.67 6.65
N LEU A 443 59.16 -21.25 7.90
CA LEU A 443 60.12 -21.50 8.99
C LEU A 443 60.21 -22.97 9.42
N ALA A 444 59.17 -23.77 9.19
CA ALA A 444 59.17 -25.21 9.52
C ALA A 444 59.77 -26.10 8.41
N MET A 445 60.01 -25.53 7.21
CA MET A 445 60.59 -26.23 6.06
C MET A 445 62.08 -25.90 5.81
N VAL A 446 62.65 -24.99 6.61
CA VAL A 446 64.08 -24.67 6.66
C VAL A 446 64.63 -25.20 7.98
#